data_AF-E3D6Y9-F1
#
_entry.id   AF-E3D6Y9-F1
#
_cell.length_a   1.000
_cell.length_b   1.000
_cell.length_c   1.000
_cell.angle_alpha   90.00
_cell.angle_beta   90.00
_cell.angle_gamma   90.00
#
_symmetry.space_group_name_H-M   'P 1'
#
loop_
_entity.id
_entity.type
_entity.pdbx_description
1 polymer ?
#
loop_
_entity_poly.entity_id
_entity_poly.type
_entity_poly.pdbx_seq_one_letter_code
_entity_poly.pdbx_strand_id
1 'polypeptide(L)'
;MSRKDTAFTPSQRAYLNSLPAIKHATATRIYYTSQFHKDAVQQYDNGVRPSVIFAQAGMPSTLIGRKRIERCINRRENTDYTQSGMPEQVHKQVSIFLDQMASRVEGFD
;
A
#
# COMPACT_ATOMS: atom_id res chain seq x y z
N MET A 1 -22.50 -20.57 6.15
CA MET A 1 -21.34 -20.39 5.24
C MET A 1 -20.06 -20.63 6.02
N SER A 2 -19.32 -21.70 5.67
CA SER A 2 -18.11 -22.11 6.37
C SER A 2 -17.01 -21.05 6.22
N ARG A 3 -16.47 -20.56 7.35
CA ARG A 3 -15.30 -19.68 7.36
C ARG A 3 -14.10 -20.52 6.92
N LYS A 4 -13.78 -20.55 5.62
CA LYS A 4 -12.50 -21.13 5.15
C LYS A 4 -11.38 -20.51 5.99
N ASP A 5 -10.57 -21.37 6.59
CA ASP A 5 -9.62 -21.06 7.65
C ASP A 5 -8.90 -19.73 7.42
N THR A 6 -9.30 -18.71 8.18
CA THR A 6 -8.69 -17.36 8.12
C THR A 6 -7.25 -17.38 8.66
N ALA A 7 -6.82 -18.50 9.25
CA ALA A 7 -5.58 -18.62 9.99
C ALA A 7 -4.46 -19.28 9.17
N PHE A 8 -3.29 -18.65 9.14
CA PHE A 8 -2.06 -19.19 8.59
C PHE A 8 -1.53 -20.33 9.48
N THR A 9 -1.11 -21.42 8.85
CA THR A 9 -0.43 -22.53 9.53
C THR A 9 0.92 -22.07 10.11
N PRO A 10 1.51 -22.79 11.07
CA PRO A 10 2.85 -22.45 11.60
C PRO A 10 3.91 -22.33 10.50
N SER A 11 3.89 -23.24 9.51
CA SER A 11 4.83 -23.20 8.39
C SER A 11 4.60 -21.99 7.48
N GLN A 12 3.34 -21.64 7.18
CA GLN A 12 3.03 -20.43 6.40
C GLN A 12 3.48 -19.17 7.13
N ARG A 13 3.30 -19.11 8.46
CA ARG A 13 3.78 -17.98 9.26
C ARG A 13 5.30 -17.90 9.28
N ALA A 14 6.00 -19.02 9.44
CA ALA A 14 7.46 -19.04 9.40
C ALA A 14 7.99 -18.51 8.06
N TYR A 15 7.38 -18.96 6.96
CA TYR A 15 7.69 -18.47 5.62
C TYR A 15 7.37 -16.97 5.44
N LEU A 16 6.19 -16.52 5.83
CA LEU A 16 5.83 -15.10 5.74
C LEU A 16 6.79 -14.23 6.57
N ASN A 17 7.16 -14.66 7.78
CA ASN A 17 8.10 -13.93 8.63
C ASN A 17 9.55 -13.94 8.09
N SER A 18 9.90 -14.80 7.12
CA SER A 18 11.21 -14.77 6.48
C SER A 18 11.30 -13.80 5.29
N LEU A 19 10.17 -13.26 4.82
CA LEU A 19 10.16 -12.34 3.68
C LEU A 19 10.56 -10.92 4.11
N PRO A 20 11.42 -10.22 3.34
CA PRO A 20 11.83 -8.84 3.66
C PRO A 20 10.66 -7.83 3.59
N ALA A 21 9.60 -8.17 2.87
CA ALA A 21 8.37 -7.39 2.76
C ALA A 21 7.51 -7.39 4.06
N ILE A 22 7.76 -8.33 4.97
CA ILE A 22 6.92 -8.57 6.15
C ILE A 22 7.69 -8.21 7.42
N LYS A 23 7.10 -7.31 8.21
CA LYS A 23 7.58 -6.98 9.56
C LYS A 23 7.26 -8.11 10.55
N HIS A 24 6.03 -8.62 10.50
CA HIS A 24 5.60 -9.75 11.31
C HIS A 24 4.30 -10.37 10.76
N ALA A 25 4.12 -11.69 10.89
CA ALA A 25 2.87 -12.38 10.58
C ALA A 25 2.40 -13.22 11.77
N THR A 26 1.15 -13.01 12.17
CA THR A 26 0.44 -13.81 13.18
C THR A 26 -0.41 -14.88 12.51
N ALA A 27 -1.20 -15.63 13.29
CA ALA A 27 -2.19 -16.56 12.74
C ALA A 27 -3.14 -15.86 11.75
N THR A 28 -3.57 -14.62 11.98
CA THR A 28 -4.64 -14.02 11.17
C THR A 28 -4.29 -12.66 10.57
N ARG A 29 -3.16 -12.06 10.95
CA ARG A 29 -2.73 -10.72 10.52
C ARG A 29 -1.33 -10.76 9.90
N ILE A 30 -1.12 -9.89 8.92
CA ILE A 30 0.19 -9.63 8.31
C ILE A 30 0.48 -8.15 8.55
N TYR A 31 1.65 -7.87 9.10
CA TYR A 31 2.21 -6.55 9.25
C TYR A 31 3.29 -6.40 8.18
N TYR A 32 3.03 -5.59 7.17
CA TYR A 32 4.01 -5.26 6.14
C TYR A 32 5.04 -4.28 6.67
N THR A 33 6.23 -4.27 6.08
CA THR A 33 7.17 -3.17 6.33
C THR A 33 6.65 -1.90 5.66
N SER A 34 6.93 -0.73 6.26
CA SER A 34 6.55 0.55 5.67
C SER A 34 7.19 0.77 4.30
N GLN A 35 8.43 0.31 4.12
CA GLN A 35 9.14 0.37 2.84
C GLN A 35 8.40 -0.40 1.75
N PHE A 36 8.10 -1.68 2.00
CA PHE A 36 7.38 -2.49 1.02
C PHE A 36 6.02 -1.90 0.66
N HIS A 37 5.29 -1.36 1.65
CA HIS A 37 4.00 -0.74 1.39
C HIS A 37 4.12 0.46 0.43
N LYS A 38 5.10 1.35 0.65
CA LYS A 38 5.37 2.50 -0.22
C LYS A 38 5.72 2.06 -1.63
N ASP A 39 6.64 1.11 -1.76
CA ASP A 39 7.08 0.59 -3.06
C ASP A 39 5.93 -0.10 -3.82
N ALA A 40 5.08 -0.84 -3.10
CA ALA A 40 3.92 -1.51 -3.68
C ALA A 40 2.86 -0.52 -4.19
N VAL A 41 2.60 0.55 -3.45
CA VAL A 41 1.69 1.62 -3.90
C VAL A 41 2.27 2.35 -5.11
N GLN A 42 3.56 2.67 -5.11
CA GLN A 42 4.24 3.32 -6.23
C GLN A 42 4.18 2.48 -7.51
N GLN A 43 4.46 1.18 -7.42
CA GLN A 43 4.35 0.28 -8.57
C GLN A 43 2.92 0.15 -9.08
N TYR A 44 1.93 0.13 -8.17
CA TYR A 44 0.52 0.13 -8.54
C TYR A 44 0.13 1.40 -9.30
N ASP A 45 0.60 2.56 -8.84
CA ASP A 45 0.37 3.85 -9.49
C ASP A 45 1.04 3.91 -10.88
N ASN A 46 2.14 3.19 -11.07
CA ASN A 46 2.77 2.98 -12.37
C ASN A 46 2.05 1.93 -13.26
N GLY A 47 0.88 1.44 -12.86
CA GLY A 47 0.05 0.50 -13.62
C GLY A 47 0.36 -0.98 -13.40
N VAL A 48 1.28 -1.33 -12.48
CA VAL A 48 1.58 -2.73 -12.18
C VAL A 48 0.43 -3.35 -11.39
N ARG A 49 -0.05 -4.52 -11.82
CA ARG A 49 -1.16 -5.21 -11.16
C ARG A 49 -0.77 -5.61 -9.73
N PRO A 50 -1.60 -5.37 -8.69
CA PRO A 50 -1.28 -5.70 -7.30
C PRO A 50 -0.90 -7.17 -7.06
N SER A 51 -1.55 -8.09 -7.78
CA SER A 51 -1.23 -9.51 -7.69
C SER A 51 0.20 -9.83 -8.13
N VAL A 52 0.74 -9.08 -9.10
CA VAL A 52 2.11 -9.26 -9.61
C VAL A 52 3.12 -8.74 -8.59
N ILE A 53 2.90 -7.52 -8.07
CA ILE A 53 3.75 -6.90 -7.05
C ILE A 53 3.95 -7.84 -5.85
N PHE A 54 2.84 -8.39 -5.33
CA PHE A 54 2.88 -9.26 -4.17
C PHE A 54 3.44 -10.66 -4.48
N ALA A 55 3.23 -11.17 -5.69
CA ALA A 55 3.85 -12.42 -6.12
C ALA A 55 5.38 -12.29 -6.25
N GLN A 56 5.87 -11.16 -6.78
CA GLN A 56 7.31 -10.87 -6.87
C GLN A 56 7.95 -10.74 -5.47
N ALA A 57 7.19 -10.26 -4.48
CA ALA A 57 7.61 -10.23 -3.08
C ALA A 57 7.54 -11.59 -2.37
N GLY A 58 7.22 -12.68 -3.07
CA GLY A 58 7.12 -14.03 -2.49
C GLY A 58 5.79 -14.34 -1.80
N MET A 59 4.78 -13.48 -1.93
CA MET A 59 3.49 -13.66 -1.25
C MET A 59 2.31 -13.54 -2.22
N PRO A 60 2.11 -14.53 -3.10
CA PRO A 60 1.06 -14.50 -4.12
C PRO A 60 -0.34 -14.49 -3.49
N SER A 61 -1.33 -14.06 -4.28
CA SER A 61 -2.74 -13.99 -3.86
C SER A 61 -3.33 -15.34 -3.41
N THR A 62 -2.76 -16.46 -3.88
CA THR A 62 -3.10 -17.82 -3.45
C THR A 62 -2.69 -18.13 -2.02
N LEU A 63 -1.64 -17.46 -1.50
CA LEU A 63 -1.15 -17.61 -0.13
C LEU A 63 -1.86 -16.66 0.83
N ILE A 64 -1.83 -15.35 0.55
CA ILE A 64 -2.32 -14.32 1.49
C ILE A 64 -3.78 -13.90 1.24
N GLY A 65 -4.33 -14.25 0.07
CA GLY A 65 -5.68 -13.86 -0.34
C GLY A 65 -5.74 -12.50 -1.02
N ARG A 66 -6.46 -12.45 -2.14
CA ARG A 66 -6.68 -11.24 -2.95
C ARG A 66 -7.16 -10.03 -2.15
N LYS A 67 -8.10 -10.21 -1.22
CA LYS A 67 -8.65 -9.11 -0.41
C LYS A 67 -7.62 -8.46 0.52
N ARG A 68 -6.59 -9.19 0.95
CA ARG A 68 -5.50 -8.60 1.75
C ARG A 68 -4.61 -7.70 0.91
N ILE A 69 -4.34 -8.10 -0.33
CA ILE A 69 -3.60 -7.31 -1.31
C ILE A 69 -4.34 -6.00 -1.60
N GLU A 70 -5.63 -6.09 -1.94
CA GLU A 70 -6.46 -4.91 -2.22
C GLU A 70 -6.48 -3.93 -1.02
N ARG A 71 -6.68 -4.43 0.19
CA ARG A 71 -6.66 -3.59 1.40
C ARG A 71 -5.31 -2.96 1.71
N CYS A 72 -4.21 -3.62 1.32
CA CYS A 72 -2.87 -3.08 1.50
C CYS A 72 -2.68 -1.89 0.56
N ILE A 73 -2.88 -2.09 -0.74
CA ILE A 73 -2.76 -1.02 -1.76
C ILE A 73 -3.70 0.16 -1.47
N ASN A 74 -4.94 -0.11 -1.07
CA ASN A 74 -5.92 0.95 -0.78
C ASN A 74 -5.61 1.72 0.52
N ARG A 75 -4.75 1.19 1.39
CA ARG A 75 -4.33 1.89 2.61
C ARG A 75 -3.25 2.90 2.24
N ARG A 76 -3.61 3.99 1.58
CA ARG A 76 -2.67 5.11 1.47
C ARG A 76 -2.40 5.63 2.88
N GLU A 77 -1.13 5.86 3.22
CA GLU A 77 -0.82 6.72 4.37
C GLU A 77 -1.53 8.04 4.07
N ASN A 78 -2.33 8.56 4.99
CA ASN A 78 -3.08 9.80 4.79
C ASN A 78 -2.10 10.97 4.64
N THR A 79 -1.50 11.13 3.46
CA THR A 79 -0.85 12.36 3.01
C THR A 79 -1.86 13.28 2.32
N ASP A 80 -3.15 13.08 2.62
CA ASP A 80 -4.26 13.85 2.09
C ASP A 80 -4.84 14.73 3.21
N TYR A 81 -4.52 16.01 3.14
CA TYR A 81 -5.30 17.11 3.72
C TYR A 81 -6.80 16.98 3.42
N THR A 82 -7.16 16.23 2.39
CA THR A 82 -8.50 15.83 1.96
C THR A 82 -9.33 15.09 3.03
N GLN A 83 -8.69 14.44 4.02
CA GLN A 83 -9.40 13.86 5.17
C GLN A 83 -9.44 14.76 6.42
N SER A 84 -8.76 15.91 6.42
CA SER A 84 -8.67 16.79 7.60
C SER A 84 -9.91 17.67 7.84
N GLY A 85 -11.01 17.45 7.12
CA GLY A 85 -12.22 18.28 7.25
C GLY A 85 -12.06 19.69 6.69
N MET A 86 -11.05 19.92 5.85
CA MET A 86 -10.81 21.22 5.22
C MET A 86 -11.85 21.47 4.13
N PRO A 87 -12.48 22.67 4.07
CA PRO A 87 -13.45 22.99 3.04
C PRO A 87 -12.81 22.97 1.64
N GLU A 88 -13.57 22.48 0.65
CA GLU A 88 -13.14 22.22 -0.74
C GLU A 88 -12.39 23.39 -1.41
N GLN A 89 -12.71 24.63 -1.02
CA GLN A 89 -12.05 25.85 -1.51
C GLN A 89 -10.55 25.90 -1.18
N VAL A 90 -10.16 25.43 0.02
CA VAL A 90 -8.74 25.40 0.44
C VAL A 90 -7.97 24.35 -0.36
N HIS A 91 -8.61 23.23 -0.69
CA HIS A 91 -7.98 22.17 -1.49
C HIS A 91 -7.64 22.66 -2.92
N LYS A 92 -8.57 23.38 -3.57
CA LYS A 92 -8.29 24.02 -4.86
C LYS A 92 -7.17 25.05 -4.76
N GLN A 93 -7.16 25.86 -3.71
CA GLN A 93 -6.11 26.87 -3.54
C GLN A 93 -4.72 26.25 -3.32
N VAL A 94 -4.62 25.22 -2.47
CA VAL A 94 -3.34 24.55 -2.16
C VAL A 94 -2.83 23.77 -3.36
N SER A 95 -3.68 23.04 -4.08
CA SER A 95 -3.28 22.33 -5.30
C SER A 95 -2.78 23.30 -6.38
N ILE A 96 -3.51 24.38 -6.63
CA ILE A 96 -3.06 25.44 -7.56
C ILE A 96 -1.74 26.05 -7.10
N PHE A 97 -1.57 26.31 -5.80
CA PHE A 97 -0.33 26.87 -5.27
C PHE A 97 0.85 25.90 -5.41
N LEU A 98 0.65 24.62 -5.11
CA LEU A 98 1.68 23.59 -5.27
C LEU A 98 2.07 23.38 -6.74
N ASP A 99 1.09 23.38 -7.66
CA ASP A 99 1.34 23.33 -9.11
C ASP A 99 2.11 24.57 -9.58
N GLN A 100 1.75 25.77 -9.09
CA GLN A 100 2.46 27.01 -9.38
C GLN A 100 3.89 27.03 -8.83
N MET A 101 4.12 26.48 -7.64
CA MET A 101 5.45 26.36 -7.03
C MET A 101 6.32 25.36 -7.78
N ALA A 102 5.77 24.20 -8.17
CA ALA A 102 6.46 23.21 -8.99
C ALA A 102 6.84 23.81 -10.36
N SER A 103 5.93 24.56 -10.98
CA SER A 103 6.18 25.25 -12.26
C SER A 103 7.23 26.37 -12.15
N ARG A 104 7.49 26.90 -10.95
CA ARG A 104 8.49 27.96 -10.73
C ARG A 104 9.90 27.41 -10.51
N VAL A 105 10.03 26.14 -10.13
CA VAL A 105 11.32 25.45 -9.97
C VAL A 105 11.87 24.99 -11.32
N GLU A 106 11.02 24.77 -12.32
CA GLU A 106 11.37 24.36 -13.69
C GLU A 106 11.81 25.53 -14.61
N GLY A 107 12.00 26.74 -14.06
CA GLY A 107 12.27 27.96 -14.83
C GLY A 107 13.67 28.54 -14.70
N PHE A 108 14.65 27.76 -14.22
CA PHE A 108 16.04 28.21 -14.10
C PHE A 108 17.00 27.18 -14.70
N ASP A 109 17.04 27.15 -16.03
CA ASP A 109 18.24 27.02 -16.89
C ASP A 109 17.89 27.47 -18.33
#